data_AF-A0A6P4FW87-F1
#
_entry.id   AF-A0A6P4FW87-F1
#
_cell.length_a   1.000
_cell.length_b   1.000
_cell.length_c   1.000
_cell.angle_alpha   90.00
_cell.angle_beta   90.00
_cell.angle_gamma   90.00
#
_symmetry.space_group_name_H-M   'P 1'
#
loop_
_entity.id
_entity.type
_entity.pdbx_description
1 polymer ?
#
loop_
_entity_poly.entity_id
_entity_poly.type
_entity_poly.pdbx_seq_one_letter_code
_entity_poly.pdbx_strand_id
1 'polypeptide(L)'
;MTEEDSETVFQRHKGIGSQVKQAYEEAIGQMFANLNRSELDVFEAIFKEHEDYDLDTENLFNRTRNLMTKVVLEMNRCFFASNDVDNKLTTLEMLKEHFAPYEGKDWNFNTVSPEKLTRPLRMRHLDFSIGFMEGQLKSQEKQLEIAMAKSIENRERLQDVQNKRVKLKAKIEQQLSQYQNIEPQLNKLDQLINNMYLTTENK
;
A
#
# COMPACT_ATOMS: atom_id res chain seq x y z
N MET A 1 5.20 6.82 -24.17
CA MET A 1 5.28 5.36 -24.02
C MET A 1 3.99 4.95 -23.33
N THR A 2 3.07 4.35 -24.06
CA THR A 2 1.78 3.90 -23.50
C THR A 2 2.07 2.72 -22.58
N GLU A 3 1.77 2.86 -21.30
CA GLU A 3 1.72 1.73 -20.35
C GLU A 3 0.66 0.77 -20.87
N GLU A 4 1.07 -0.23 -21.62
CA GLU A 4 0.21 -1.38 -21.87
C GLU A 4 -0.04 -2.06 -20.52
N ASP A 5 -1.29 -2.43 -20.26
CA ASP A 5 -1.69 -3.04 -19.00
C ASP A 5 -0.85 -4.30 -18.75
N SER A 6 -0.21 -4.38 -17.59
CA SER A 6 0.58 -5.56 -17.19
C SER A 6 -0.21 -6.86 -17.31
N GLU A 7 -1.53 -6.80 -17.13
CA GLU A 7 -2.40 -7.95 -17.27
C GLU A 7 -2.50 -8.41 -18.73
N THR A 8 -2.55 -7.49 -19.71
CA THR A 8 -2.65 -7.87 -21.13
C THR A 8 -1.37 -8.50 -21.63
N VAL A 9 -0.21 -8.02 -21.18
CA VAL A 9 1.09 -8.63 -21.49
C VAL A 9 1.20 -10.02 -20.85
N PHE A 10 0.75 -10.18 -19.60
CA PHE A 10 0.75 -11.46 -18.92
C PHE A 10 -0.12 -12.51 -19.65
N GLN A 11 -1.34 -12.13 -20.06
CA GLN A 11 -2.23 -13.03 -20.79
C GLN A 11 -1.65 -13.48 -22.14
N ARG A 12 -0.86 -12.64 -22.83
CA ARG A 12 -0.18 -13.00 -24.08
C ARG A 12 0.81 -14.16 -23.90
N HIS A 13 1.45 -14.28 -22.73
CA HIS A 13 2.50 -15.27 -22.45
C HIS A 13 2.03 -16.48 -21.62
N LYS A 14 0.73 -16.56 -21.29
CA LYS A 14 0.16 -17.61 -20.43
C LYS A 14 0.27 -19.03 -21.01
N GLY A 15 0.53 -19.18 -22.31
CA GLY A 15 0.69 -20.48 -22.98
C GLY A 15 2.08 -21.11 -22.87
N ILE A 16 3.10 -20.35 -22.44
CA ILE A 16 4.50 -20.80 -22.49
C ILE A 16 4.78 -21.92 -21.50
N GLY A 17 4.22 -21.85 -20.29
CA GLY A 17 4.32 -22.93 -19.30
C GLY A 17 3.85 -24.28 -19.84
N SER A 18 2.68 -24.29 -20.48
CA SER A 18 2.12 -25.50 -21.12
C SER A 18 2.99 -26.03 -22.25
N GLN A 19 3.55 -25.16 -23.09
CA GLN A 19 4.44 -25.58 -24.19
C GLN A 19 5.72 -26.22 -23.67
N VAL A 20 6.36 -25.59 -22.67
CA VAL A 20 7.58 -26.12 -22.05
C VAL A 20 7.27 -27.44 -21.35
N LYS A 21 6.17 -27.52 -20.60
CA LYS A 21 5.74 -28.76 -19.94
C LYS A 21 5.54 -29.90 -20.94
N GLN A 22 4.88 -29.63 -22.06
CA GLN A 22 4.68 -30.61 -23.13
C GLN A 22 6.02 -31.09 -23.70
N ALA A 23 6.96 -30.18 -23.96
CA ALA A 23 8.29 -30.55 -24.45
C ALA A 23 9.04 -31.47 -23.47
N TYR A 24 8.91 -31.23 -22.16
CA TYR A 24 9.45 -32.13 -21.14
C TYR A 24 8.74 -33.49 -21.13
N GLU A 25 7.40 -33.53 -21.23
CA GLU A 25 6.64 -34.78 -21.27
C GLU A 25 7.00 -35.64 -22.50
N GLU A 26 7.19 -35.01 -23.66
CA GLU A 26 7.66 -35.67 -24.89
C GLU A 26 9.09 -36.22 -24.73
N ALA A 27 10.01 -35.43 -24.16
CA ALA A 27 11.38 -35.86 -23.90
C ALA A 27 11.44 -37.04 -22.91
N ILE A 28 10.63 -37.00 -21.85
CA ILE A 28 10.52 -38.10 -20.87
C ILE A 28 9.97 -39.36 -21.52
N GLY A 29 8.99 -39.23 -22.43
CA GLY A 29 8.44 -40.36 -23.19
C GLY A 29 9.49 -41.11 -24.00
N GLN A 30 10.52 -40.41 -24.48
CA GLN A 30 11.63 -41.00 -25.25
C GLN A 30 12.83 -41.41 -24.38
N MET A 31 12.89 -40.99 -23.11
CA MET A 31 14.04 -41.18 -22.22
C MET A 31 14.48 -42.65 -22.08
N PHE A 32 13.51 -43.56 -22.08
CA PHE A 32 13.74 -45.00 -21.90
C PHE A 32 13.46 -45.82 -23.18
N ALA A 33 13.36 -45.17 -24.34
CA ALA A 33 13.08 -45.83 -25.61
C ALA A 33 14.21 -46.79 -26.04
N ASN A 34 15.45 -46.49 -25.64
CA ASN A 34 16.64 -47.27 -26.00
C ASN A 34 16.82 -48.55 -25.17
N LEU A 35 16.11 -48.69 -24.04
CA LEU A 35 16.11 -49.95 -23.27
C LEU A 35 15.55 -51.06 -24.15
N ASN A 36 16.28 -52.15 -24.32
CA ASN A 36 15.91 -53.23 -25.23
C ASN A 36 16.00 -54.59 -24.57
N ARG A 37 15.20 -55.54 -25.07
CA ARG A 37 15.22 -56.93 -24.61
C ARG A 37 16.61 -57.55 -24.59
N SER A 38 17.43 -57.26 -25.60
CA SER A 38 18.74 -57.91 -25.77
C SER A 38 19.73 -57.66 -24.63
N GLU A 39 19.50 -56.62 -23.83
CA GLU A 39 20.27 -56.38 -22.60
C GLU A 39 20.04 -57.45 -21.52
N LEU A 40 18.97 -58.25 -21.60
CA LEU A 40 18.69 -59.37 -20.68
C LEU A 40 18.95 -60.76 -21.27
N ASP A 41 19.42 -60.88 -22.52
CA ASP A 41 19.63 -62.19 -23.18
C ASP A 41 20.56 -63.11 -22.38
N VAL A 42 21.60 -62.54 -21.76
CA VAL A 42 22.54 -63.28 -20.89
C VAL A 42 21.83 -63.82 -19.64
N PHE A 43 20.91 -63.06 -19.08
CA PHE A 43 20.14 -63.47 -17.90
C PHE A 43 19.09 -64.51 -18.26
N GLU A 44 18.43 -64.38 -19.42
CA GLU A 44 17.49 -65.38 -19.96
C GLU A 44 18.20 -66.73 -20.16
N ALA A 45 19.42 -66.72 -20.69
CA ALA A 45 20.23 -67.94 -20.89
C ALA A 45 20.60 -68.64 -19.56
N ILE A 46 21.04 -67.87 -18.55
CA ILE A 46 21.38 -68.42 -17.23
C ILE A 46 20.12 -68.99 -16.54
N PHE A 47 18.99 -68.31 -16.65
CA PHE A 47 17.75 -68.73 -16.01
C PHE A 47 17.24 -70.06 -16.59
N LYS A 48 17.31 -70.20 -17.91
CA LYS A 48 16.92 -71.42 -18.63
C LYS A 48 17.81 -72.64 -18.32
N GLU A 49 19.06 -72.42 -17.94
CA GLU A 49 19.99 -73.50 -17.55
C GLU A 49 19.68 -74.06 -16.15
N HIS A 50 19.12 -73.25 -15.27
CA HIS A 50 18.89 -73.59 -13.86
C HIS A 50 17.41 -73.82 -13.47
N GLU A 51 16.47 -73.25 -14.22
CA GLU A 51 15.03 -73.39 -14.01
C GLU A 51 14.33 -73.86 -15.28
N ASP A 52 13.32 -74.72 -15.14
CA ASP A 52 12.54 -75.31 -16.25
C ASP A 52 11.47 -74.33 -16.80
N TYR A 53 11.73 -73.02 -16.68
CA TYR A 53 10.78 -71.95 -16.96
C TYR A 53 11.45 -70.85 -17.82
N ASP A 54 10.77 -70.42 -18.89
CA ASP A 54 11.25 -69.33 -19.74
C ASP A 54 10.96 -67.98 -19.07
N LEU A 55 11.99 -67.13 -18.96
CA LEU A 55 11.87 -65.77 -18.43
C LEU A 55 11.22 -64.85 -19.49
N ASP A 56 10.06 -64.27 -19.18
CA ASP A 56 9.38 -63.30 -20.05
C ASP A 56 10.08 -61.93 -20.01
N THR A 57 11.22 -61.85 -20.68
CA THR A 57 12.08 -60.66 -20.76
C THR A 57 11.38 -59.46 -21.40
N GLU A 58 10.48 -59.70 -22.36
CA GLU A 58 9.71 -58.66 -23.04
C GLU A 58 8.72 -57.96 -22.09
N ASN A 59 7.97 -58.73 -21.31
CA ASN A 59 7.06 -58.17 -20.31
C ASN A 59 7.81 -57.46 -19.18
N LEU A 60 8.94 -58.03 -18.73
CA LEU A 60 9.79 -57.40 -17.72
C LEU A 60 10.33 -56.04 -18.20
N PHE A 61 10.79 -55.94 -19.45
CA PHE A 61 11.24 -54.68 -20.04
C PHE A 61 10.12 -53.67 -20.19
N ASN A 62 8.99 -54.08 -20.76
CA ASN A 62 7.86 -53.19 -20.96
C ASN A 62 7.32 -52.66 -19.62
N ARG A 63 7.26 -53.51 -18.60
CA ARG A 63 6.86 -53.11 -17.24
C ARG A 63 7.86 -52.16 -16.59
N THR A 64 9.15 -52.45 -16.72
CA THR A 64 10.23 -51.60 -16.19
C THR A 64 10.24 -50.24 -16.88
N ARG A 65 10.20 -50.21 -18.22
CA ARG A 65 10.11 -48.98 -19.03
C ARG A 65 8.90 -48.15 -18.62
N ASN A 66 7.71 -48.77 -18.55
CA ASN A 66 6.48 -48.08 -18.16
C ASN A 66 6.56 -47.51 -16.73
N LEU A 67 7.13 -48.26 -15.80
CA LEU A 67 7.29 -47.82 -14.41
C LEU A 67 8.25 -46.63 -14.32
N MET A 68 9.43 -46.72 -14.95
CA MET A 68 10.43 -45.66 -14.96
C MET A 68 9.88 -44.38 -15.60
N THR A 69 9.27 -44.49 -16.78
CA THR A 69 8.63 -43.35 -17.46
C THR A 69 7.55 -42.72 -16.58
N LYS A 70 6.69 -43.54 -15.96
CA LYS A 70 5.62 -43.04 -15.08
C LYS A 70 6.18 -42.28 -13.86
N VAL A 71 7.24 -42.80 -13.23
CA VAL A 71 7.88 -42.14 -12.08
C VAL A 71 8.44 -40.79 -12.47
N VAL A 72 9.17 -40.70 -13.59
CA VAL A 72 9.77 -39.44 -14.05
C VAL A 72 8.69 -38.44 -14.48
N LEU A 73 7.62 -38.88 -15.15
CA LEU A 73 6.48 -38.02 -15.49
C LEU A 73 5.81 -37.44 -14.24
N GLU A 74 5.61 -38.25 -13.20
CA GLU A 74 5.01 -37.78 -11.95
C GLU A 74 5.94 -36.77 -11.24
N MET A 75 7.25 -37.06 -11.17
CA MET A 75 8.24 -36.11 -10.64
C MET A 75 8.22 -34.78 -11.41
N ASN A 76 8.15 -34.81 -12.74
CA ASN A 76 8.06 -33.62 -13.57
C ASN A 76 6.78 -32.82 -13.27
N ARG A 77 5.63 -33.49 -13.17
CA ARG A 77 4.36 -32.84 -12.82
C ARG A 77 4.41 -32.18 -11.44
N CYS A 78 4.95 -32.87 -10.45
CA CYS A 78 5.16 -32.32 -9.11
C CYS A 78 6.10 -31.12 -9.13
N PHE A 79 7.17 -31.15 -9.92
CA PHE A 79 8.11 -30.04 -10.06
C PHE A 79 7.43 -28.78 -10.61
N PHE A 80 6.67 -28.91 -11.70
CA PHE A 80 5.95 -27.79 -12.31
C PHE A 80 4.93 -27.17 -11.33
N ALA A 81 4.14 -28.01 -10.67
CA ALA A 81 3.11 -27.55 -9.73
C ALA A 81 3.71 -26.93 -8.46
N SER A 82 4.73 -27.58 -7.87
CA SER A 82 5.29 -27.14 -6.58
C SER A 82 6.13 -25.86 -6.70
N ASN A 83 6.71 -25.61 -7.87
CA ASN A 83 7.57 -24.45 -8.10
C ASN A 83 6.86 -23.29 -8.82
N ASP A 84 5.57 -23.43 -9.12
CA ASP A 84 4.80 -22.44 -9.88
C ASP A 84 5.52 -22.03 -11.18
N VAL A 85 6.01 -23.05 -11.91
CA VAL A 85 6.87 -22.85 -13.08
C VAL A 85 6.13 -22.09 -14.18
N ASP A 86 4.83 -22.37 -14.35
CA ASP A 86 4.00 -21.75 -15.37
C ASP A 86 3.96 -20.23 -15.19
N ASN A 87 3.63 -19.74 -13.99
CA ASN A 87 3.60 -18.29 -13.72
C ASN A 87 4.99 -17.66 -13.81
N LYS A 88 6.04 -18.35 -13.35
CA LYS A 88 7.42 -17.84 -13.42
C LYS A 88 7.89 -17.67 -14.86
N LEU A 89 7.59 -18.62 -15.74
CA LEU A 89 7.93 -18.53 -17.16
C LEU A 89 7.15 -17.40 -17.84
N THR A 90 5.84 -17.29 -17.59
CA THR A 90 5.03 -16.17 -18.11
C THR A 90 5.55 -14.82 -17.62
N THR A 91 5.90 -14.72 -16.33
CA THR A 91 6.47 -13.49 -15.75
C THR A 91 7.82 -13.16 -16.37
N LEU A 92 8.67 -14.15 -16.62
CA LEU A 92 9.98 -13.95 -17.23
C LEU A 92 9.86 -13.40 -18.66
N GLU A 93 8.94 -13.92 -19.46
CA GLU A 93 8.71 -13.44 -20.83
C GLU A 93 8.07 -12.05 -20.85
N MET A 94 7.15 -11.77 -19.93
CA MET A 94 6.63 -10.41 -19.71
C MET A 94 7.75 -9.42 -19.35
N LEU A 95 8.66 -9.80 -18.43
CA LEU A 95 9.79 -8.96 -18.03
C LEU A 95 10.78 -8.73 -19.17
N LYS A 96 11.06 -9.77 -19.97
CA LYS A 96 11.89 -9.63 -21.18
C LYS A 96 11.30 -8.62 -22.15
N GLU A 97 10.00 -8.71 -22.44
CA GLU A 97 9.32 -7.76 -23.33
C GLU A 97 9.35 -6.34 -22.76
N HIS A 98 9.02 -6.19 -21.46
CA HIS A 98 9.00 -4.90 -20.79
C HIS A 98 10.38 -4.21 -20.78
N PHE A 99 11.44 -4.99 -20.61
CA PHE A 99 12.80 -4.47 -20.55
C PHE A 99 13.60 -4.58 -21.85
N ALA A 100 12.99 -5.05 -22.95
CA ALA A 100 13.64 -5.14 -24.26
C ALA A 100 14.29 -3.82 -24.74
N PRO A 101 13.71 -2.62 -24.49
CA PRO A 101 14.35 -1.35 -24.85
C PRO A 101 15.68 -1.06 -24.11
N TYR A 102 15.98 -1.81 -23.06
CA TYR A 102 17.19 -1.66 -22.24
C TYR A 102 18.26 -2.71 -22.54
N GLU A 103 18.05 -3.54 -23.57
CA GLU A 103 18.99 -4.55 -24.02
C GLU A 103 20.36 -3.93 -24.39
N GLY A 104 21.46 -4.63 -24.06
CA GLY A 104 22.83 -4.17 -24.32
C GLY A 104 23.42 -3.23 -23.27
N LYS A 105 22.70 -2.92 -22.18
CA LYS A 105 23.27 -2.20 -21.03
C LYS A 105 24.00 -3.16 -20.10
N ASP A 106 25.29 -2.92 -19.88
CA ASP A 106 26.13 -3.68 -18.94
C ASP A 106 25.73 -3.39 -17.49
N TRP A 107 24.68 -4.07 -17.02
CA TRP A 107 24.38 -4.10 -15.60
C TRP A 107 25.19 -5.24 -14.96
N ASN A 108 26.42 -4.92 -14.57
CA ASN A 108 27.29 -5.90 -13.94
C ASN A 108 26.92 -6.11 -12.46
N PHE A 109 25.83 -6.83 -12.20
CA PHE A 109 25.30 -7.09 -10.86
C PHE A 109 26.31 -7.83 -9.96
N ASN A 110 27.15 -8.68 -10.55
CA ASN A 110 28.05 -9.56 -9.81
C ASN A 110 29.35 -8.91 -9.35
N THR A 111 29.74 -7.76 -9.90
CA THR A 111 31.01 -7.07 -9.55
C THR A 111 30.80 -5.78 -8.76
N VAL A 112 29.56 -5.33 -8.63
CA VAL A 112 29.23 -4.06 -7.97
C VAL A 112 28.90 -4.31 -6.49
N SER A 113 29.40 -3.46 -5.60
CA SER A 113 29.10 -3.58 -4.17
C SER A 113 27.60 -3.36 -3.89
N PRO A 114 27.04 -4.01 -2.84
CA PRO A 114 25.64 -3.83 -2.45
C PRO A 114 25.23 -2.35 -2.27
N GLU A 115 26.16 -1.52 -1.77
CA GLU A 115 25.92 -0.09 -1.61
C GLU A 115 25.67 0.63 -2.93
N LYS A 116 26.47 0.32 -3.96
CA LYS A 116 26.32 0.91 -5.30
C LYS A 116 25.05 0.39 -5.97
N LEU A 117 24.73 -0.89 -5.82
CA LEU A 117 23.50 -1.51 -6.33
C LEU A 117 22.24 -0.86 -5.72
N THR A 118 22.24 -0.59 -4.42
CA THR A 118 21.08 -0.04 -3.70
C THR A 118 21.02 1.49 -3.71
N ARG A 119 22.06 2.18 -4.18
CA ARG A 119 22.12 3.65 -4.20
C ARG A 119 20.92 4.28 -4.94
N PRO A 120 20.51 3.82 -6.14
CA PRO A 120 19.35 4.40 -6.83
C PRO A 120 18.06 4.30 -6.02
N LEU A 121 17.84 3.17 -5.34
CA LEU A 121 16.67 2.96 -4.49
C LEU A 121 16.67 3.90 -3.28
N ARG A 122 17.84 4.04 -2.63
CA ARG A 122 18.01 4.95 -1.49
C ARG A 122 17.79 6.41 -1.89
N MET A 123 18.33 6.84 -3.04
CA MET A 123 18.11 8.19 -3.56
C MET A 123 16.62 8.44 -3.84
N ARG A 124 15.93 7.52 -4.51
CA ARG A 124 14.49 7.65 -4.78
C ARG A 124 13.65 7.73 -3.49
N HIS A 125 14.03 6.98 -2.46
CA HIS A 125 13.37 7.06 -1.16
C HIS A 125 13.58 8.43 -0.48
N LEU A 126 14.79 8.98 -0.58
CA LEU A 126 15.08 10.33 -0.08
C LEU A 126 14.25 11.38 -0.83
N ASP A 127 14.15 11.30 -2.16
CA ASP A 127 13.34 12.22 -2.96
C ASP A 127 11.86 12.19 -2.53
N PHE A 128 11.30 11.00 -2.30
CA PHE A 128 9.94 10.85 -1.80
C PHE A 128 9.77 11.49 -0.42
N SER A 129 10.73 11.26 0.48
CA SER A 129 10.72 11.82 1.84
C SER A 129 10.78 13.34 1.82
N ILE A 130 11.61 13.92 0.94
CA ILE A 130 11.71 15.37 0.73
C ILE A 130 10.37 15.92 0.26
N GLY A 131 9.78 15.34 -0.79
CA GLY A 131 8.49 15.81 -1.32
C GLY A 131 7.38 15.76 -0.26
N PHE A 132 7.37 14.73 0.60
CA PHE A 132 6.44 14.65 1.71
C PHE A 132 6.65 15.78 2.74
N MET A 133 7.89 16.01 3.17
CA MET A 133 8.21 17.09 4.12
C MET A 133 7.87 18.47 3.57
N GLU A 134 8.14 18.73 2.28
CA GLU A 134 7.75 19.97 1.61
C GLU A 134 6.23 20.18 1.61
N GLY A 135 5.47 19.11 1.37
CA GLY A 135 4.01 19.13 1.46
C GLY A 135 3.52 19.47 2.87
N GLN A 136 4.14 18.90 3.90
CA GLN A 136 3.82 19.21 5.29
C GLN A 136 4.13 20.66 5.65
N LEU A 137 5.30 21.17 5.24
CA LEU A 137 5.69 22.56 5.50
C LEU A 137 4.70 23.55 4.88
N LYS A 138 4.30 23.33 3.62
CA LYS A 138 3.29 24.18 2.95
C LYS A 138 1.94 24.15 3.68
N SER A 139 1.55 22.99 4.20
CA SER A 139 0.31 22.88 4.98
C SER A 139 0.40 23.66 6.30
N GLN A 140 1.51 23.54 7.02
CA GLN A 140 1.74 24.26 8.28
C GLN A 140 1.82 25.77 8.06
N GLU A 141 2.47 26.24 7.00
CA GLU A 141 2.53 27.66 6.63
C GLU A 141 1.12 28.24 6.42
N LYS A 142 0.26 27.53 5.67
CA LYS A 142 -1.13 27.94 5.48
C LYS A 142 -1.93 27.96 6.78
N GLN A 143 -1.74 26.97 7.65
CA GLN A 143 -2.41 26.94 8.95
C GLN A 143 -1.96 28.10 9.85
N LEU A 144 -0.67 28.43 9.82
CA LEU A 144 -0.10 29.55 10.55
C LEU A 144 -0.67 30.88 10.05
N GLU A 145 -0.76 31.08 8.74
CA GLU A 145 -1.38 32.27 8.14
C GLU A 145 -2.82 32.48 8.63
N ILE A 146 -3.62 31.41 8.61
CA ILE A 146 -5.01 31.43 9.11
C ILE A 146 -5.03 31.77 10.62
N ALA A 147 -4.15 31.18 11.41
CA ALA A 147 -4.09 31.44 12.85
C ALA A 147 -3.69 32.89 13.15
N MET A 148 -2.74 33.45 12.40
CA MET A 148 -2.32 34.85 12.52
C MET A 148 -3.47 35.81 12.19
N ALA A 149 -4.18 35.57 11.09
CA ALA A 149 -5.34 36.38 10.71
C ALA A 149 -6.41 36.40 11.82
N LYS A 150 -6.76 35.22 12.36
CA LYS A 150 -7.69 35.11 13.51
C LYS A 150 -7.19 35.84 14.76
N SER A 151 -5.88 35.80 15.02
CA SER A 151 -5.31 36.51 16.17
C SER A 151 -5.43 38.03 16.02
N ILE A 152 -5.27 38.56 14.81
CA ILE A 152 -5.40 39.99 14.54
C ILE A 152 -6.85 40.42 14.75
N GLU A 153 -7.80 39.70 14.14
CA GLU A 153 -9.24 39.96 14.29
C GLU A 153 -9.68 39.94 15.77
N ASN A 154 -9.21 38.96 16.55
CA ASN A 154 -9.52 38.89 17.97
C ASN A 154 -8.95 40.07 18.78
N ARG A 155 -7.77 40.57 18.42
CA ARG A 155 -7.18 41.75 19.10
C ARG A 155 -8.01 43.00 18.83
N GLU A 156 -8.43 43.20 17.58
CA GLU A 156 -9.31 44.32 17.21
C GLU A 156 -10.64 44.25 17.95
N ARG A 157 -11.27 43.06 17.98
CA ARG A 157 -12.51 42.84 18.72
C ARG A 157 -12.34 43.14 20.22
N LEU A 158 -11.24 42.73 20.82
CA LEU A 158 -10.96 42.97 22.24
C LEU A 158 -10.78 44.48 22.53
N GLN A 159 -10.08 45.19 21.64
CA GLN A 159 -9.94 46.63 21.72
C GLN A 159 -11.29 47.35 21.62
N ASP A 160 -12.16 46.91 20.70
CA ASP A 160 -13.52 47.44 20.55
C ASP A 160 -14.38 47.21 21.79
N VAL A 161 -14.32 46.02 22.38
CA VAL A 161 -15.02 45.70 23.62
C VAL A 161 -14.51 46.59 24.76
N GLN A 162 -13.19 46.79 24.86
CA GLN A 162 -12.61 47.65 25.87
C GLN A 162 -13.05 49.12 25.70
N ASN A 163 -13.08 49.61 24.47
CA ASN A 163 -13.58 50.95 24.15
C ASN A 163 -15.06 51.11 24.53
N LYS A 164 -15.90 50.12 24.21
CA LYS A 164 -17.32 50.09 24.62
C LYS A 164 -17.48 50.07 26.13
N ARG A 165 -16.66 49.29 26.84
CA ARG A 165 -16.65 49.22 28.31
C ARG A 165 -16.34 50.58 28.93
N VAL A 166 -15.33 51.28 28.43
CA VAL A 166 -14.96 52.64 28.92
C VAL A 166 -16.11 53.62 28.70
N LYS A 167 -16.71 53.63 27.50
CA LYS A 167 -17.86 54.49 27.19
C LYS A 167 -19.07 54.19 28.07
N LEU A 168 -19.38 52.92 28.30
CA LEU A 168 -20.49 52.50 29.16
C LEU A 168 -20.25 52.90 30.61
N LYS A 169 -19.03 52.71 31.12
CA LYS A 169 -18.66 53.13 32.46
C LYS A 169 -18.89 54.63 32.67
N ALA A 170 -18.44 55.46 31.74
CA ALA A 170 -18.66 56.91 31.80
C ALA A 170 -20.15 57.28 31.79
N LYS A 171 -20.98 56.60 30.99
CA LYS A 171 -22.44 56.81 30.98
C LYS A 171 -23.10 56.44 32.31
N ILE A 172 -22.69 55.32 32.90
CA ILE A 172 -23.21 54.87 34.20
C ILE A 172 -22.82 55.87 35.30
N GLU A 173 -21.57 56.33 35.33
CA GLU A 173 -21.11 57.35 36.28
C GLU A 173 -21.90 58.66 36.15
N GLN A 174 -22.17 59.09 34.91
CA GLN A 174 -23.01 60.27 34.65
C GLN A 174 -24.45 60.07 35.16
N GLN A 175 -25.07 58.92 34.90
CA GLN A 175 -26.43 58.62 35.36
C GLN A 175 -26.51 58.51 36.89
N LEU A 176 -25.52 57.89 37.52
CA LEU A 176 -25.42 57.82 38.99
C LEU A 176 -25.33 59.22 39.60
N SER A 177 -24.52 60.10 39.03
CA SER A 177 -24.43 61.50 39.48
C SER A 177 -25.76 62.25 39.31
N GLN A 178 -26.45 62.05 38.17
CA GLN A 178 -27.79 62.62 37.97
C GLN A 178 -28.79 62.10 39.02
N TYR A 179 -28.78 60.81 39.30
CA TYR A 179 -29.64 60.20 40.32
C TYR A 179 -29.36 60.77 41.71
N GLN A 180 -28.09 60.85 42.12
CA GLN A 180 -27.67 61.45 43.39
C GLN A 180 -28.11 62.91 43.53
N ASN A 181 -28.21 63.66 42.42
CA ASN A 181 -28.70 65.04 42.43
C ASN A 181 -30.23 65.15 42.54
N ILE A 182 -30.97 64.20 41.94
CA ILE A 182 -32.45 64.21 41.88
C ILE A 182 -33.08 63.53 43.09
N GLU A 183 -32.48 62.47 43.63
CA GLU A 183 -32.92 61.74 44.82
C GLU A 183 -33.29 62.65 46.01
N PRO A 184 -32.46 63.62 46.44
CA PRO A 184 -32.84 64.51 47.53
C PRO A 184 -34.01 65.45 47.17
N GLN A 185 -34.21 65.78 45.89
CA GLN A 185 -35.35 66.58 45.45
C GLN A 185 -36.65 65.77 45.49
N LEU A 186 -36.60 64.51 45.06
CA LEU A 186 -37.72 63.58 45.16
C LEU A 186 -38.10 63.32 46.61
N ASN A 187 -37.13 63.04 47.49
CA ASN A 187 -37.38 62.85 48.91
C ASN A 187 -38.03 64.08 49.57
N LYS A 188 -37.62 65.30 49.18
CA LYS A 188 -38.27 66.53 49.63
C LYS A 188 -39.71 66.64 49.13
N LEU A 189 -39.96 66.26 47.88
CA LEU A 189 -41.30 66.27 47.30
C LEU A 189 -42.22 65.27 48.03
N ASP A 190 -41.74 64.05 48.29
CA ASP A 190 -42.49 63.01 49.02
C ASP A 190 -42.79 63.43 50.46
N GLN A 191 -41.85 64.08 51.15
CA GLN A 191 -42.10 64.68 52.46
C GLN A 191 -43.18 65.77 52.41
N LEU A 192 -43.15 66.64 51.40
CA LEU A 192 -44.18 67.67 51.21
C LEU A 192 -45.56 67.09 50.93
N ILE A 193 -45.64 66.03 50.11
CA ILE A 193 -46.89 65.33 49.81
C ILE A 193 -47.44 64.65 51.07
N ASN A 194 -46.61 63.90 51.81
CA ASN A 194 -47.02 63.25 53.06
C ASN A 194 -47.48 64.27 54.12
N ASN A 195 -46.78 65.40 54.24
CA ASN A 195 -47.18 66.48 55.14
C ASN A 195 -48.52 67.11 54.74
N MET A 196 -48.80 67.25 53.43
CA MET A 196 -50.11 67.71 52.95
C MET A 196 -51.23 66.72 53.29
N TYR A 197 -51.02 65.42 53.08
CA TYR A 197 -52.02 64.38 53.41
C TYR A 197 -52.34 64.33 54.92
N LEU A 198 -51.33 64.46 55.79
CA LEU A 198 -51.51 64.50 57.25
C LEU A 198 -52.28 65.75 57.73
N THR A 199 -52.22 66.87 57.00
CA THR A 199 -53.05 68.06 57.29
C THR A 199 -54.50 67.95 56.80
N THR A 200 -54.81 67.05 55.85
CA THR A 200 -56.18 66.81 55.38
C THR A 200 -56.92 65.75 56.21
N GLU A 201 -56.23 64.80 56.85
CA GLU A 201 -56.86 63.81 57.75
C GLU A 201 -57.11 64.35 59.18
N ASN A 202 -56.47 65.47 59.57
CA ASN A 202 -56.66 66.12 60.88
C ASN A 202 -57.65 67.30 60.84
N LYS A 203 -58.62 67.28 59.92
CA LYS A 203 -59.73 68.25 59.86
C LYS A 203 -61.08 67.56 59.97
#